data_AF-A0A919NVQ8-F1
#
_entry.id   AF-A0A919NVQ8-F1
#
_cell.length_a   1.000
_cell.length_b   1.000
_cell.length_c   1.000
_cell.angle_alpha   90.00
_cell.angle_beta   90.00
_cell.angle_gamma   90.00
#
_symmetry.space_group_name_H-M   'P 1'
#
loop_
_entity.id
_entity.type
_entity.pdbx_description
1 polymer ?
#
loop_
_entity_poly.entity_id
_entity_poly.type
_entity_poly.pdbx_seq_one_letter_code
_entity_poly.pdbx_strand_id
1 'polypeptide(L)'
;MRSPYTVTPDAPAGAPHCLDLIGTADLDDTDRVAIAAAEAAGARALWRTWLAGPQPRRVYLVQGPRIALGDQVIAFAEPDDLDGREKAALAYSALLWTAAPAPEIQFAELFDEDGTHLDGPDRDRVLGYLAAAPRLLVTTVLIEDVVDGTESVPMDLRTDGTWVWSEGTRHYLDRHRFAPDPSLLQHIAAAGYAVPPVGPAALHRALAAVSKPA
;
A
#
# COMPACT_ATOMS: atom_id res chain seq x y z
N MET A 1 -23.53 -12.24 3.38
CA MET A 1 -22.40 -12.49 2.46
C MET A 1 -21.14 -12.11 3.23
N ARG A 2 -20.35 -13.09 3.68
CA ARG A 2 -19.17 -12.85 4.53
C ARG A 2 -18.07 -12.27 3.65
N SER A 3 -17.42 -11.20 4.12
CA SER A 3 -16.22 -10.65 3.51
C SER A 3 -15.18 -11.77 3.31
N PRO A 4 -14.61 -11.95 2.10
CA PRO A 4 -13.55 -12.95 1.85
C PRO A 4 -12.23 -12.59 2.55
N TYR A 5 -12.15 -11.39 3.13
CA TYR A 5 -11.02 -10.95 3.92
C TYR A 5 -11.10 -11.53 5.33
N THR A 6 -10.15 -12.42 5.65
CA THR A 6 -10.00 -12.92 7.02
C THR A 6 -9.28 -11.84 7.82
N VAL A 7 -10.03 -11.02 8.56
CA VAL A 7 -9.49 -10.09 9.56
C VAL A 7 -9.91 -10.57 10.94
N THR A 8 -9.08 -11.36 11.62
CA THR A 8 -9.11 -11.56 13.10
C THR A 8 -7.80 -12.23 13.55
N PRO A 9 -7.19 -11.81 14.68
CA PRO A 9 -7.85 -11.78 15.99
C PRO A 9 -8.38 -10.41 16.36
N ASP A 10 -9.39 -10.44 17.24
CA ASP A 10 -10.19 -9.32 17.74
C ASP A 10 -9.34 -8.10 18.14
N ALA A 11 -9.80 -6.91 17.75
CA ALA A 11 -9.45 -5.74 18.53
C ALA A 11 -10.04 -5.90 19.93
N PRO A 12 -9.32 -5.52 21.00
CA PRO A 12 -9.86 -5.61 22.35
C PRO A 12 -11.15 -4.79 22.46
N ALA A 13 -12.13 -5.32 23.19
CA ALA A 13 -13.40 -4.65 23.43
C ALA A 13 -13.17 -3.21 23.95
N GLY A 14 -13.54 -2.22 23.15
CA GLY A 14 -13.40 -0.79 23.48
C GLY A 14 -12.24 -0.05 22.80
N ALA A 15 -11.33 -0.72 22.09
CA ALA A 15 -10.36 -0.03 21.22
C ALA A 15 -10.99 0.22 19.84
N PRO A 16 -10.95 1.46 19.29
CA PRO A 16 -11.39 1.66 17.92
C PRO A 16 -10.49 0.86 16.97
N HIS A 17 -11.09 0.05 16.10
CA HIS A 17 -10.36 -0.60 15.01
C HIS A 17 -9.70 0.50 14.16
N CYS A 18 -8.38 0.65 14.26
CA CYS A 18 -7.62 1.57 13.40
C CYS A 18 -7.36 0.91 12.03
N LEU A 19 -8.43 0.47 11.37
CA LEU A 19 -8.41 0.15 9.95
C LEU A 19 -8.71 1.39 9.09
N ASP A 20 -8.84 2.57 9.70
CA ASP A 20 -8.88 3.84 8.97
C ASP A 20 -7.48 4.19 8.45
N LEU A 21 -7.14 3.63 7.29
CA LEU A 21 -5.83 3.78 6.65
C LEU A 21 -5.48 5.23 6.29
N ILE A 22 -6.46 6.13 6.27
CA ILE A 22 -6.30 7.54 5.88
C ILE A 22 -6.30 8.51 7.07
N GLY A 23 -6.53 8.03 8.30
CA GLY A 23 -6.51 8.87 9.50
C GLY A 23 -7.53 10.01 9.51
N THR A 24 -8.62 9.88 8.75
CA THR A 24 -9.64 10.93 8.58
C THR A 24 -10.74 10.87 9.63
N ALA A 25 -10.86 9.77 10.38
CA ALA A 25 -11.76 9.69 11.52
C ALA A 25 -11.29 10.64 12.64
N ASP A 26 -12.09 11.68 12.90
CA ASP A 26 -11.96 12.77 13.88
C ASP A 26 -10.59 12.85 14.59
N LEU A 27 -9.68 13.65 14.02
CA LEU A 27 -8.42 14.01 14.66
C LEU A 27 -8.68 14.77 15.96
N ASP A 28 -8.28 14.17 17.09
CA ASP A 28 -8.39 14.83 18.39
C ASP A 28 -7.21 15.80 18.64
N ASP A 29 -7.24 16.50 19.78
CA ASP A 29 -6.18 17.46 20.14
C ASP A 29 -4.80 16.77 20.27
N THR A 30 -4.76 15.50 20.68
CA THR A 30 -3.51 14.74 20.82
C THR A 30 -2.92 14.44 19.45
N ASP A 31 -3.76 14.04 18.50
CA ASP A 31 -3.34 13.80 17.12
C ASP A 31 -2.81 15.07 16.47
N ARG A 32 -3.48 16.22 16.69
CA ARG A 32 -3.01 17.52 16.16
C ARG A 32 -1.67 17.94 16.76
N VAL A 33 -1.44 17.73 18.06
CA VAL A 33 -0.14 17.96 18.68
C VAL A 33 0.93 17.03 18.12
N ALA A 34 0.59 15.75 17.88
CA ALA A 34 1.50 14.78 17.29
C ALA A 34 1.94 15.16 15.87
N ILE A 35 0.99 15.59 15.04
CA ILE A 35 1.25 16.07 13.68
C ILE A 35 2.18 17.28 13.70
N ALA A 36 1.85 18.30 14.51
CA ALA A 36 2.67 19.51 14.62
C ALA A 36 4.10 19.20 15.11
N ALA A 37 4.25 18.26 16.06
CA ALA A 37 5.55 17.84 16.55
C ALA A 37 6.35 17.06 15.49
N ALA A 38 5.70 16.20 14.71
CA ALA A 38 6.33 15.46 13.61
C ALA A 38 6.83 16.41 12.51
N GLU A 39 6.01 17.39 12.15
CA GLU A 39 6.38 18.43 11.18
C GLU A 39 7.57 19.26 11.67
N ALA A 40 7.52 19.78 12.90
CA ALA A 40 8.60 20.58 13.48
C ALA A 40 9.91 19.80 13.65
N ALA A 41 9.83 18.49 13.89
CA ALA A 41 11.00 17.62 14.02
C ALA A 41 11.61 17.20 12.67
N GLY A 42 10.95 17.50 11.54
CA GLY A 42 11.39 17.05 10.21
C GLY A 42 11.18 15.54 10.00
N ALA A 43 10.13 14.96 10.58
CA ALA A 43 9.74 13.58 10.29
C ALA A 43 9.24 13.45 8.85
N ARG A 44 9.33 12.24 8.28
CA ARG A 44 8.82 11.94 6.93
C ARG A 44 7.33 11.59 6.96
N ALA A 45 6.89 10.89 8.00
CA ALA A 45 5.51 10.44 8.16
C ALA A 45 5.19 10.07 9.62
N LEU A 46 3.89 10.13 9.95
CA LEU A 46 3.33 9.87 11.26
C LEU A 46 2.10 8.98 11.13
N TRP A 47 2.04 7.94 11.95
CA TRP A 47 0.90 7.03 12.06
C TRP A 47 0.39 6.93 13.49
N ARG A 48 -0.90 6.65 13.63
CA ARG A 48 -1.56 6.33 14.90
C ARG A 48 -1.98 4.87 14.91
N THR A 49 -1.64 4.17 15.98
CA THR A 49 -2.07 2.79 16.23
C THR A 49 -2.49 2.60 17.69
N TRP A 50 -3.12 1.47 17.97
CA TRP A 50 -3.46 1.06 19.34
C TRP A 50 -2.81 -0.28 19.65
N LEU A 51 -1.97 -0.31 20.68
CA LEU A 51 -1.41 -1.55 21.18
C LEU A 51 -2.42 -2.26 22.06
N ALA A 52 -2.71 -3.52 21.72
CA ALA A 52 -3.57 -4.38 22.52
C ALA A 52 -2.96 -4.71 23.89
N GLY A 53 -3.83 -4.80 24.90
CA GLY A 53 -3.49 -5.11 26.28
C GLY A 53 -4.69 -4.90 27.21
N PRO A 54 -4.56 -5.16 28.52
CA PRO A 54 -5.63 -4.95 29.51
C PRO A 54 -6.13 -3.49 29.55
N GLN A 55 -5.26 -2.56 29.20
CA GLN A 55 -5.58 -1.17 28.92
C GLN A 55 -5.01 -0.86 27.53
N PRO A 56 -5.86 -0.71 26.50
CA PRO A 56 -5.42 -0.31 25.17
C PRO A 56 -4.66 1.01 25.24
N ARG A 57 -3.46 1.06 24.65
CA ARG A 57 -2.62 2.26 24.65
C ARG A 57 -2.47 2.78 23.24
N ARG A 58 -2.72 4.07 23.07
CA ARG A 58 -2.44 4.79 21.83
C ARG A 58 -0.93 4.93 21.67
N VAL A 59 -0.43 4.66 20.47
CA VAL A 59 0.98 4.81 20.10
C VAL A 59 1.06 5.48 18.74
N TYR A 60 2.08 6.32 18.59
CA TYR A 60 2.44 6.97 17.36
C TYR A 60 3.70 6.35 16.80
N LEU A 61 3.65 5.91 15.55
CA LEU A 61 4.86 5.56 14.81
C LEU A 61 5.33 6.78 14.01
N VAL A 62 6.61 7.08 14.08
CA VAL A 62 7.23 8.22 13.41
C VAL A 62 8.36 7.72 12.53
N GLN A 63 8.27 7.95 11.22
CA GLN A 63 9.41 7.73 10.34
C GLN A 63 10.28 8.98 10.36
N GLY A 64 11.45 8.91 11.02
CA GLY A 64 12.35 10.03 11.22
C GLY A 64 12.65 10.29 12.70
N PRO A 65 13.00 11.54 13.07
CA PRO A 65 13.37 11.88 14.45
C PRO A 65 12.23 11.63 15.46
N ARG A 66 12.59 11.15 16.65
CA ARG A 66 11.62 10.95 17.74
C ARG A 66 11.00 12.28 18.18
N ILE A 67 9.67 12.32 18.27
CA ILE A 67 8.91 13.48 18.76
C ILE A 67 8.64 13.41 20.27
N ALA A 68 8.44 14.56 20.90
CA ALA A 68 8.24 14.68 22.34
C ALA A 68 6.77 14.42 22.77
N LEU A 69 6.34 13.16 22.73
CA LEU A 69 5.04 12.68 23.24
C LEU A 69 5.17 11.60 24.32
N GLY A 70 6.29 11.60 25.05
CA GLY A 70 6.57 10.62 26.10
C GLY A 70 6.85 9.22 25.57
N ASP A 71 6.28 8.21 26.23
CA ASP A 71 6.47 6.78 25.93
C ASP A 71 5.52 6.26 24.84
N GLN A 72 4.66 7.11 24.29
CA GLN A 72 3.70 6.79 23.24
C GLN A 72 4.28 6.87 21.83
N VAL A 73 5.60 6.94 21.67
CA VAL A 73 6.26 7.12 20.36
C VAL A 73 7.19 5.97 20.07
N ILE A 74 7.11 5.45 18.84
CA ILE A 74 8.06 4.53 18.24
C ILE A 74 8.65 5.26 17.03
N ALA A 75 9.95 5.51 17.04
CA ALA A 75 10.64 6.23 15.96
C ALA A 75 11.53 5.25 15.20
N PHE A 76 11.49 5.31 13.88
CA PHE A 76 12.28 4.44 12.99
C PHE A 76 12.77 5.22 11.78
N ALA A 77 13.90 4.83 11.19
CA ALA A 77 14.37 5.45 9.95
C ALA A 77 13.79 4.69 8.76
N GLU A 78 13.97 3.37 8.77
CA GLU A 78 13.51 2.45 7.73
C GLU A 78 12.68 1.32 8.34
N PRO A 79 11.77 0.69 7.57
CA PRO A 79 10.87 -0.35 8.10
C PRO A 79 11.60 -1.55 8.68
N ASP A 80 12.83 -1.82 8.23
CA ASP A 80 13.65 -2.92 8.72
C ASP A 80 14.25 -2.68 10.11
N ASP A 81 14.19 -1.46 10.61
CA ASP A 81 14.54 -1.15 12.01
C ASP A 81 13.49 -1.68 12.99
N LEU A 82 12.26 -1.93 12.52
CA LEU A 82 11.13 -2.33 13.34
C LEU A 82 11.13 -3.84 13.61
N ASP A 83 10.78 -4.21 14.85
CA ASP A 83 10.53 -5.62 15.18
C ASP A 83 9.21 -6.14 14.56
N GLY A 84 8.95 -7.44 14.65
CA GLY A 84 7.75 -8.03 14.07
C GLY A 84 6.43 -7.46 14.60
N ARG A 85 6.40 -7.06 15.88
CA ARG A 85 5.21 -6.46 16.51
C ARG A 85 5.02 -5.03 16.03
N GLU A 86 6.10 -4.27 15.92
CA GLU A 86 6.08 -2.90 15.43
C GLU A 86 5.74 -2.82 13.94
N LYS A 87 6.26 -3.77 13.13
CA LYS A 87 5.86 -3.94 11.72
C LYS A 87 4.36 -4.21 11.60
N ALA A 88 3.82 -5.10 12.43
CA ALA A 88 2.37 -5.34 12.47
C ALA A 88 1.60 -4.09 12.93
N ALA A 89 2.10 -3.38 13.94
CA ALA A 89 1.47 -2.16 14.44
C ALA A 89 1.43 -1.05 13.38
N LEU A 90 2.49 -0.94 12.55
CA LEU A 90 2.53 -0.06 11.38
C LEU A 90 1.50 -0.50 10.33
N ALA A 91 1.44 -1.79 9.98
CA ALA A 91 0.52 -2.29 8.96
C ALA A 91 -0.97 -2.10 9.31
N TYR A 92 -1.31 -2.07 10.59
CA TYR A 92 -2.67 -1.84 11.11
C TYR A 92 -2.85 -0.44 11.71
N SER A 93 -2.14 0.55 11.18
CA SER A 93 -2.20 1.93 11.67
C SER A 93 -2.99 2.85 10.74
N ALA A 94 -3.38 3.99 11.30
CA ALA A 94 -3.93 5.11 10.56
C ALA A 94 -2.80 6.08 10.20
N LEU A 95 -2.56 6.33 8.91
CA LEU A 95 -1.63 7.36 8.46
C LEU A 95 -2.23 8.74 8.76
N LEU A 96 -1.61 9.51 9.67
CA LEU A 96 -2.11 10.82 10.07
C LEU A 96 -1.51 11.96 9.26
N TRP A 97 -0.22 11.85 8.92
CA TRP A 97 0.52 12.92 8.27
C TRP A 97 1.77 12.41 7.55
N THR A 98 2.20 13.18 6.56
CA THR A 98 3.38 12.93 5.72
C THR A 98 3.97 14.27 5.28
N ALA A 99 5.30 14.37 5.23
CA ALA A 99 5.97 15.55 4.69
C ALA A 99 5.84 15.64 3.16
N ALA A 100 5.85 14.49 2.47
CA ALA A 100 5.71 14.45 1.02
C ALA A 100 4.24 14.59 0.60
N PRO A 101 3.93 15.38 -0.45
CA PRO A 101 2.58 15.44 -0.98
C PRO A 101 2.08 14.04 -1.38
N ALA A 102 0.76 13.86 -1.34
CA ALA A 102 0.13 12.62 -1.78
C ALA A 102 -0.04 12.67 -3.30
N PRO A 103 0.71 11.87 -4.08
CA PRO A 103 0.33 11.67 -5.47
C PRO A 103 -1.05 11.02 -5.52
N GLU A 104 -1.80 11.34 -6.55
CA GLU A 104 -3.03 10.61 -6.85
C GLU A 104 -2.68 9.17 -7.18
N ILE A 105 -3.40 8.22 -6.57
CA ILE A 105 -3.20 6.80 -6.84
C ILE A 105 -3.99 6.44 -8.09
N GLN A 106 -3.29 5.97 -9.11
CA GLN A 106 -3.86 5.50 -10.36
C GLN A 106 -4.02 3.98 -10.34
N PHE A 107 -5.07 3.49 -10.99
CA PHE A 107 -5.32 2.06 -11.14
C PHE A 107 -5.13 1.70 -12.61
N ALA A 108 -4.34 0.65 -12.86
CA ALA A 108 -4.15 0.14 -14.20
C ALA A 108 -5.27 -0.83 -14.57
N GLU A 109 -5.71 -0.74 -15.81
CA GLU A 109 -6.48 -1.80 -16.44
C GLU A 109 -5.61 -3.06 -16.65
N LEU A 110 -6.24 -4.22 -16.84
CA LEU A 110 -5.52 -5.50 -16.96
C LEU A 110 -4.59 -5.51 -18.17
N PHE A 111 -5.10 -5.06 -19.31
CA PHE A 111 -4.36 -4.94 -20.57
C PHE A 111 -5.13 -3.98 -21.49
N ASP A 112 -4.45 -3.54 -22.55
CA ASP A 112 -5.03 -2.72 -23.60
C ASP A 112 -6.13 -3.49 -24.37
N GLU A 113 -7.38 -3.04 -24.24
CA GLU A 113 -8.53 -3.64 -24.91
C GLU A 113 -8.46 -3.52 -26.45
N ASP A 114 -7.65 -2.59 -26.98
CA ASP A 114 -7.41 -2.45 -28.42
C ASP A 114 -6.57 -3.61 -29.00
N GLY A 115 -6.08 -4.51 -28.13
CA GLY A 115 -5.42 -5.77 -28.54
C GLY A 115 -3.96 -5.60 -28.97
N THR A 116 -3.29 -4.54 -28.50
CA THR A 116 -1.86 -4.34 -28.78
C THR A 116 -1.03 -5.45 -28.16
N HIS A 117 -0.07 -5.98 -28.92
CA HIS A 117 0.86 -6.98 -28.42
C HIS A 117 2.22 -6.35 -28.12
N LEU A 118 2.82 -6.73 -26.99
CA LEU A 118 4.16 -6.31 -26.59
C LEU A 118 5.11 -7.51 -26.59
N ASP A 119 6.20 -7.38 -27.33
CA ASP A 119 7.13 -8.47 -27.61
C ASP A 119 8.59 -8.12 -27.32
N GLY A 120 9.41 -9.17 -27.25
CA GLY A 120 10.87 -9.04 -27.21
C GLY A 120 11.39 -8.27 -26.00
N PRO A 121 12.50 -7.51 -26.15
CA PRO A 121 13.16 -6.83 -25.03
C PRO A 121 12.31 -5.81 -24.28
N ASP A 122 11.29 -5.24 -24.92
CA ASP A 122 10.38 -4.29 -24.27
C ASP A 122 9.43 -5.01 -23.32
N ARG A 123 8.89 -6.15 -23.76
CA ARG A 123 8.08 -7.03 -22.92
C ARG A 123 8.84 -7.47 -21.67
N ASP A 124 10.07 -7.94 -21.83
CA ASP A 124 10.85 -8.48 -20.72
C ASP A 124 11.19 -7.39 -19.68
N ARG A 125 11.43 -6.15 -20.12
CA ARG A 125 11.64 -5.00 -19.24
C ARG A 125 10.37 -4.64 -18.46
N VAL A 126 9.22 -4.63 -19.13
CA VAL A 126 7.93 -4.36 -18.47
C VAL A 126 7.58 -5.46 -17.48
N LEU A 127 7.75 -6.73 -17.83
CA LEU A 127 7.57 -7.85 -16.90
C LEU A 127 8.49 -7.73 -15.68
N GLY A 128 9.75 -7.33 -15.89
CA GLY A 128 10.70 -7.05 -14.81
C GLY A 128 10.19 -5.96 -13.86
N TYR A 129 9.69 -4.83 -14.39
CA TYR A 129 9.11 -3.76 -13.58
C TYR A 129 7.90 -4.25 -12.76
N LEU A 130 6.93 -4.87 -13.43
CA LEU A 130 5.69 -5.34 -12.79
C LEU A 130 6.00 -6.35 -11.67
N ALA A 131 6.97 -7.24 -11.88
CA ALA A 131 7.37 -8.26 -10.91
C ALA A 131 8.20 -7.72 -9.73
N ALA A 132 8.97 -6.66 -9.95
CA ALA A 132 9.83 -6.06 -8.92
C ALA A 132 9.06 -5.22 -7.89
N ALA A 133 7.88 -4.72 -8.26
CA ALA A 133 7.10 -3.85 -7.39
C ALA A 133 6.57 -4.58 -6.14
N PRO A 134 6.56 -3.95 -4.95
CA PRO A 134 6.01 -4.56 -3.76
C PRO A 134 4.55 -5.04 -3.94
N ARG A 135 4.22 -6.16 -3.29
CA ARG A 135 2.84 -6.63 -3.16
C ARG A 135 2.10 -5.73 -2.18
N LEU A 136 1.05 -5.08 -2.64
CA LEU A 136 0.17 -4.24 -1.85
C LEU A 136 -0.88 -5.07 -1.11
N LEU A 137 -1.48 -6.03 -1.81
CA LEU A 137 -2.52 -6.91 -1.28
C LEU A 137 -2.30 -8.31 -1.82
N VAL A 138 -2.30 -9.29 -0.92
CA VAL A 138 -2.22 -10.72 -1.27
C VAL A 138 -3.58 -11.34 -1.00
N THR A 139 -4.11 -12.05 -1.98
CA THR A 139 -5.44 -12.65 -1.94
C THR A 139 -5.41 -14.08 -2.47
N THR A 140 -6.34 -14.91 -2.01
CA THR A 140 -6.57 -16.24 -2.59
C THR A 140 -7.57 -16.19 -3.74
N VAL A 141 -8.05 -15.01 -4.12
CA VAL A 141 -8.99 -14.82 -5.22
C VAL A 141 -8.27 -15.09 -6.54
N LEU A 142 -8.89 -15.95 -7.33
CA LEU A 142 -8.51 -16.28 -8.68
C LEU A 142 -9.72 -16.04 -9.59
N ILE A 143 -9.49 -15.53 -10.79
CA ILE A 143 -10.52 -15.38 -11.82
C ILE A 143 -10.21 -16.27 -13.01
N GLU A 144 -11.23 -16.60 -13.80
CA GLU A 144 -11.05 -17.31 -15.06
C GLU A 144 -10.29 -16.44 -16.07
N ASP A 145 -9.33 -17.03 -16.79
CA ASP A 145 -8.62 -16.38 -17.89
C ASP A 145 -9.62 -16.07 -19.01
N VAL A 146 -9.77 -14.78 -19.34
CA VAL A 146 -10.78 -14.34 -20.32
C VAL A 146 -10.44 -14.74 -21.76
N VAL A 147 -9.19 -15.14 -22.03
CA VAL A 147 -8.72 -15.51 -23.36
C VAL A 147 -8.94 -17.00 -23.62
N ASP A 148 -8.51 -17.86 -22.70
CA ASP A 148 -8.51 -19.31 -22.91
C ASP A 148 -9.43 -20.10 -21.96
N GLY A 149 -9.94 -19.49 -20.88
CA GLY A 149 -10.85 -20.12 -19.91
C GLY A 149 -10.22 -21.23 -19.08
N THR A 150 -8.92 -21.51 -19.23
CA THR A 150 -8.27 -22.67 -18.62
C THR A 150 -7.44 -22.34 -17.41
N GLU A 151 -7.02 -21.08 -17.24
CA GLU A 151 -6.13 -20.66 -16.16
C GLU A 151 -6.83 -19.76 -15.13
N SER A 152 -6.39 -19.90 -13.88
CA SER A 152 -6.86 -19.11 -12.75
C SER A 152 -5.93 -17.92 -12.55
N VAL A 153 -6.32 -16.75 -13.04
CA VAL A 153 -5.52 -15.52 -13.02
C VAL A 153 -5.45 -14.95 -11.59
N PRO A 154 -4.25 -14.75 -11.02
CA PRO A 154 -4.09 -14.18 -9.69
C PRO A 154 -4.54 -12.73 -9.60
N MET A 155 -5.26 -12.39 -8.53
CA MET A 155 -5.77 -11.03 -8.28
C MET A 155 -5.04 -10.28 -7.16
N ASP A 156 -3.82 -10.71 -6.84
CA ASP A 156 -2.94 -9.94 -5.95
C ASP A 156 -2.69 -8.56 -6.55
N LEU A 157 -2.60 -7.54 -5.70
CA LEU A 157 -2.29 -6.18 -6.13
C LEU A 157 -0.84 -5.84 -5.83
N ARG A 158 -0.22 -5.09 -6.74
CA ARG A 158 1.11 -4.49 -6.58
C ARG A 158 1.04 -2.98 -6.74
N THR A 159 2.08 -2.30 -6.27
CA THR A 159 2.19 -0.85 -6.41
C THR A 159 3.64 -0.38 -6.48
N ASP A 160 3.87 0.70 -7.20
CA ASP A 160 5.10 1.50 -7.15
C ASP A 160 4.98 2.76 -6.29
N GLY A 161 3.87 2.91 -5.56
CA GLY A 161 3.56 4.07 -4.74
C GLY A 161 2.73 5.15 -5.45
N THR A 162 2.52 5.03 -6.76
CA THR A 162 1.66 5.92 -7.57
C THR A 162 0.64 5.15 -8.40
N TRP A 163 1.01 3.99 -8.91
CA TRP A 163 0.15 3.08 -9.63
C TRP A 163 -0.16 1.83 -8.81
N VAL A 164 -1.36 1.30 -8.99
CA VAL A 164 -1.79 -0.01 -8.49
C VAL A 164 -2.22 -0.87 -9.67
N TRP A 165 -1.75 -2.11 -9.73
CA TRP A 165 -2.12 -3.06 -10.77
C TRP A 165 -2.29 -4.46 -10.19
N SER A 166 -3.05 -5.29 -10.89
CA SER A 166 -3.23 -6.71 -10.56
C SER A 166 -2.06 -7.54 -11.08
N GLU A 167 -1.72 -8.64 -10.41
CA GLU A 167 -0.84 -9.68 -10.99
C GLU A 167 -1.41 -10.24 -12.29
N GLY A 168 -2.72 -10.10 -12.53
CA GLY A 168 -3.34 -10.37 -13.82
C GLY A 168 -2.73 -9.60 -14.98
N THR A 169 -2.35 -8.33 -14.79
CA THR A 169 -1.65 -7.54 -15.83
C THR A 169 -0.34 -8.22 -16.26
N ARG A 170 0.40 -8.79 -15.29
CA ARG A 170 1.62 -9.54 -15.57
C ARG A 170 1.30 -10.87 -16.27
N HIS A 171 0.26 -11.57 -15.82
CA HIS A 171 -0.20 -12.84 -16.41
C HIS A 171 -0.53 -12.67 -17.90
N TYR A 172 -1.37 -11.70 -18.26
CA TYR A 172 -1.76 -11.46 -19.65
C TYR A 172 -0.58 -11.02 -20.52
N LEU A 173 0.34 -10.21 -19.98
CA LEU A 173 1.56 -9.85 -20.71
C LEU A 173 2.51 -11.03 -20.93
N ASP A 174 2.69 -11.89 -19.93
CA ASP A 174 3.62 -13.02 -20.01
C ASP A 174 3.07 -14.12 -20.95
N ARG A 175 1.81 -14.49 -20.76
CA ARG A 175 1.16 -15.60 -21.46
C ARG A 175 0.65 -15.21 -22.83
N HIS A 176 -0.11 -14.13 -22.91
CA HIS A 176 -0.86 -13.73 -24.11
C HIS A 176 -0.20 -12.57 -24.86
N ARG A 177 0.87 -11.98 -24.30
CA ARG A 177 1.61 -10.83 -24.85
C ARG A 177 0.77 -9.58 -25.01
N PHE A 178 -0.39 -9.52 -24.37
CA PHE A 178 -1.21 -8.31 -24.39
C PHE A 178 -0.48 -7.20 -23.64
N ALA A 179 -0.35 -6.06 -24.31
CA ALA A 179 0.24 -4.88 -23.72
C ALA A 179 -0.59 -4.48 -22.49
N PRO A 180 0.05 -4.11 -21.36
CA PRO A 180 -0.65 -3.45 -20.25
C PRO A 180 -1.32 -2.15 -20.69
N ASP A 181 -2.16 -1.60 -19.81
CA ASP A 181 -2.69 -0.24 -19.90
C ASP A 181 -1.64 0.74 -20.49
N PRO A 182 -1.96 1.46 -21.59
CA PRO A 182 -1.01 2.37 -22.25
C PRO A 182 -0.47 3.47 -21.35
N SER A 183 -1.28 3.98 -20.41
CA SER A 183 -0.87 4.98 -19.43
C SER A 183 0.10 4.40 -18.42
N LEU A 184 -0.12 3.15 -17.98
CA LEU A 184 0.84 2.42 -17.16
C LEU A 184 2.15 2.18 -17.92
N LEU A 185 2.10 1.80 -19.21
CA LEU A 185 3.31 1.62 -20.02
C LEU A 185 4.11 2.92 -20.16
N GLN A 186 3.44 4.04 -20.39
CA GLN A 186 4.09 5.36 -20.43
C GLN A 186 4.78 5.67 -19.10
N HIS A 187 4.10 5.39 -17.98
CA HIS A 187 4.66 5.57 -16.65
C HIS A 187 5.89 4.69 -16.39
N ILE A 188 5.82 3.40 -16.74
CA ILE A 188 6.95 2.45 -16.61
C ILE A 188 8.16 2.93 -17.42
N ALA A 189 7.94 3.40 -18.64
CA ALA A 189 9.00 3.96 -19.49
C ALA A 189 9.59 5.23 -18.88
N ALA A 190 8.77 6.12 -18.33
CA ALA A 190 9.21 7.34 -17.65
C ALA A 190 10.02 7.04 -16.36
N ALA A 191 9.69 5.95 -15.66
CA ALA A 191 10.45 5.45 -14.52
C ALA A 191 11.76 4.72 -14.92
N GLY A 192 12.05 4.60 -16.21
CA GLY A 192 13.25 3.92 -16.70
C GLY A 192 13.23 2.41 -16.46
N TYR A 193 12.04 1.79 -16.40
CA TYR A 193 11.85 0.36 -16.14
C TYR A 193 12.43 -0.11 -14.79
N ALA A 194 12.58 0.79 -13.82
CA ALA A 194 12.98 0.49 -12.46
C ALA A 194 11.95 1.01 -11.48
N VAL A 195 11.48 0.14 -10.58
CA VAL A 195 10.50 0.54 -9.56
C VAL A 195 11.16 1.52 -8.58
N PRO A 196 10.59 2.71 -8.36
CA PRO A 196 11.10 3.64 -7.37
C PRO A 196 10.99 3.06 -5.94
N PRO A 197 11.79 3.51 -4.98
CA PRO A 197 11.64 3.10 -3.59
C PRO A 197 10.24 3.39 -3.04
N VAL A 198 9.52 2.34 -2.65
CA VAL A 198 8.15 2.46 -2.12
C VAL A 198 8.19 2.48 -0.60
N GLY A 199 7.99 3.65 -0.01
CA GLY A 199 7.98 3.81 1.45
C GLY A 199 6.65 3.40 2.11
N PRO A 200 6.61 3.23 3.44
CA PRO A 200 5.40 2.81 4.18
C PRO A 200 4.20 3.73 4.01
N ALA A 201 4.44 5.04 3.84
CA ALA A 201 3.37 6.01 3.64
C ALA A 201 2.71 5.84 2.25
N ALA A 202 3.51 5.53 1.22
CA ALA A 202 2.99 5.24 -0.12
C ALA A 202 2.16 3.95 -0.12
N LEU A 203 2.63 2.90 0.57
CA LEU A 203 1.88 1.66 0.75
C LEU A 203 0.53 1.89 1.45
N HIS A 204 0.50 2.67 2.54
CA HIS A 204 -0.76 3.00 3.24
C HIS A 204 -1.74 3.75 2.34
N ARG A 205 -1.26 4.75 1.58
CA ARG A 205 -2.10 5.51 0.66
C ARG A 205 -2.67 4.64 -0.46
N ALA A 206 -1.86 3.77 -1.03
CA ALA A 206 -2.29 2.84 -2.06
C ALA A 206 -3.35 1.86 -1.50
N LEU A 207 -3.13 1.30 -0.30
CA LEU A 207 -4.08 0.40 0.34
C LEU A 207 -5.39 1.11 0.70
N ALA A 208 -5.29 2.35 1.16
CA ALA A 208 -6.45 3.21 1.40
C ALA A 208 -7.26 3.45 0.12
N ALA A 209 -6.60 3.72 -1.00
CA ALA A 209 -7.27 3.91 -2.28
C ALA A 209 -8.03 2.64 -2.73
N VAL A 210 -7.43 1.45 -2.55
CA VAL A 210 -8.07 0.16 -2.83
C VAL A 210 -9.28 -0.09 -1.94
N SER A 211 -9.25 0.37 -0.68
CA SER A 211 -10.28 0.09 0.32
C SER A 211 -11.46 1.06 0.31
N LYS A 212 -11.39 2.14 -0.47
CA LYS A 212 -12.51 3.08 -0.62
C LYS A 212 -13.66 2.39 -1.39
N PRO A 213 -14.90 2.40 -0.89
CA PRO A 213 -16.03 1.95 -1.69
C PRO A 213 -16.18 2.87 -2.91
N ALA A 214 -16.40 2.26 -4.08
CA ALA A 214 -16.68 2.95 -5.34
C ALA A 214 -17.99 3.75 -5.28
#